data_AF-A0AAU5WTE8-F1
#
_entry.id   AF-A0AAU5WTE8-F1
#
_cell.length_a   1.000
_cell.length_b   1.000
_cell.length_c   1.000
_cell.angle_alpha   90.00
_cell.angle_beta   90.00
_cell.angle_gamma   90.00
#
_symmetry.space_group_name_H-M   'P 1'
#
loop_
_entity.id
_entity.type
_entity.pdbx_description
1 polymer ?
#
loop_
_entity_poly.entity_id
_entity_poly.type
_entity_poly.pdbx_seq_one_letter_code
_entity_poly.pdbx_strand_id
1 'polypeptide(L)'
;MPAESLAPVRRWGRTTAAATASLAALGVLSTTGTAHADVVLKLNYPLTGTTTIKSTNSSMSLGPGTLATAVDDTGGLTATVDLPPATGSFKEFGVIPVSVTTEFVEASPTTGTVDINTGAVQTTSHLTIKITELKVAGIPTPVGGSCRTETPAEVSVASDADFSVINGGNLNGTYTIPKFKDCLLATPLINLVVPGSGNTITLTLGPASVANSSPTADPSKVFKAGALH
;
A
#
# COMPACT_ATOMS: atom_id res chain seq x y z
N MET A 1 21.65 60.89 23.48
CA MET A 1 20.70 61.50 24.43
C MET A 1 20.16 60.39 25.33
N PRO A 2 20.00 60.65 26.63
CA PRO A 2 20.84 60.01 27.66
C PRO A 2 20.05 59.19 28.70
N ALA A 3 20.83 58.63 29.64
CA ALA A 3 20.57 58.45 31.08
C ALA A 3 19.44 57.50 31.50
N GLU A 4 19.72 56.42 32.21
CA GLU A 4 20.10 56.34 33.64
C GLU A 4 18.97 56.70 34.61
N SER A 5 18.93 55.90 35.70
CA SER A 5 18.45 56.24 37.06
C SER A 5 17.03 55.80 37.43
N LEU A 6 16.73 55.22 38.60
CA LEU A 6 17.45 54.57 39.71
C LEU A 6 16.37 53.87 40.57
N ALA A 7 16.77 52.91 41.41
CA ALA A 7 15.95 52.08 42.32
C ALA A 7 15.17 52.85 43.43
N PRO A 8 14.43 52.15 44.32
CA PRO A 8 15.12 51.65 45.51
C PRO A 8 14.78 50.22 45.96
N VAL A 9 15.88 49.64 46.44
CA VAL A 9 16.05 48.49 47.33
C VAL A 9 15.12 48.54 48.55
N ARG A 10 14.50 47.41 48.90
CA ARG A 10 14.23 47.08 50.32
C ARG A 10 14.72 45.66 50.62
N ARG A 11 15.94 45.63 51.18
CA ARG A 11 16.56 44.46 51.82
C ARG A 11 15.93 44.25 53.21
N TRP A 12 15.36 43.09 53.41
CA TRP A 12 15.40 42.32 54.67
C TRP A 12 15.95 40.95 54.25
N GLY A 13 17.00 40.34 54.79
CA GLY A 13 17.69 40.55 56.06
C GLY A 13 17.72 39.24 56.85
N ARG A 14 18.60 38.29 56.44
CA ARG A 14 19.20 37.18 57.25
C ARG A 14 18.20 36.05 57.69
N THR A 15 18.50 34.76 57.80
CA THR A 15 19.72 33.92 57.84
C THR A 15 19.31 32.43 57.83
N THR A 16 20.05 31.59 57.10
CA THR A 16 20.42 30.16 57.29
C THR A 16 19.54 29.16 58.08
N ALA A 17 19.14 28.06 57.42
CA ALA A 17 19.22 26.66 57.90
C ALA A 17 18.83 25.73 56.73
N ALA A 18 19.77 24.95 56.18
CA ALA A 18 20.02 23.54 56.50
C ALA A 18 19.15 22.56 55.66
N ALA A 19 19.82 21.57 55.08
CA ALA A 19 19.35 20.65 54.07
C ALA A 19 18.31 19.63 54.57
N THR A 20 17.36 19.28 53.71
CA THR A 20 16.72 17.95 53.68
C THR A 20 16.56 17.52 52.23
N ALA A 21 17.35 16.52 51.84
CA ALA A 21 17.16 15.74 50.63
C ALA A 21 16.05 14.72 50.85
N SER A 22 15.07 14.64 49.94
CA SER A 22 14.37 13.38 49.62
C SER A 22 13.34 13.56 48.48
N LEU A 23 13.69 12.96 47.33
CA LEU A 23 12.91 11.98 46.55
C LEU A 23 11.44 12.30 46.19
N ALA A 24 11.18 12.52 44.89
CA ALA A 24 10.37 11.61 44.04
C ALA A 24 10.20 12.21 42.64
N ALA A 25 11.09 11.85 41.71
CA ALA A 25 10.81 11.99 40.29
C ALA A 25 9.83 10.88 39.88
N LEU A 26 8.55 11.21 39.74
CA LEU A 26 7.59 10.33 39.05
C LEU A 26 7.78 10.52 37.55
N GLY A 27 8.77 9.82 37.00
CA GLY A 27 8.92 9.63 35.57
C GLY A 27 7.78 8.74 35.07
N VAL A 28 6.82 9.33 34.36
CA VAL A 28 5.84 8.58 33.58
C VAL A 28 6.57 8.14 32.31
N LEU A 29 7.14 6.94 32.34
CA LEU A 29 7.55 6.23 31.12
C LEU A 29 6.27 5.79 30.42
N SER A 30 5.80 6.59 29.46
CA SER A 30 4.86 6.14 28.45
C SER A 30 5.56 5.05 27.62
N THR A 31 5.36 3.80 28.00
CA THR A 31 5.66 2.66 27.13
C THR A 31 4.72 2.76 25.93
N THR A 32 5.19 3.38 24.85
CA THR A 32 4.59 3.21 23.53
C THR A 32 4.82 1.76 23.12
N GLY A 33 4.00 0.86 23.64
CA GLY A 33 3.85 -0.47 23.07
C GLY A 33 3.27 -0.27 21.68
N THR A 34 4.11 -0.32 20.65
CA THR A 34 3.62 -0.68 19.32
C THR A 34 3.02 -2.06 19.50
N ALA A 35 1.69 -2.16 19.46
CA ALA A 35 1.02 -3.44 19.31
C ALA A 35 1.49 -4.00 17.97
N HIS A 36 2.55 -4.81 17.99
CA HIS A 36 2.91 -5.65 16.88
C HIS A 36 1.91 -6.81 16.94
N ALA A 37 0.84 -6.71 16.14
CA ALA A 37 0.07 -7.90 15.80
C ALA A 37 1.06 -8.89 15.18
N ASP A 38 1.13 -10.09 15.73
CA ASP A 38 2.08 -11.10 15.28
C ASP A 38 1.58 -11.66 13.94
N VAL A 39 2.45 -11.75 12.94
CA VAL A 39 2.05 -12.25 11.62
C VAL A 39 1.91 -13.77 11.71
N VAL A 40 0.69 -14.26 11.59
CA VAL A 40 0.37 -15.68 11.83
C VAL A 40 0.46 -16.51 10.56
N LEU A 41 0.11 -15.93 9.40
CA LEU A 41 0.01 -16.68 8.16
C LEU A 41 0.48 -15.86 6.97
N LYS A 42 1.42 -16.41 6.20
CA LYS A 42 1.87 -15.81 4.93
C LYS A 42 1.54 -16.73 3.77
N LEU A 43 0.86 -16.19 2.77
CA LEU A 43 0.39 -16.96 1.61
C LEU A 43 0.81 -16.26 0.32
N ASN A 44 1.21 -17.05 -0.66
CA ASN A 44 1.50 -16.59 -2.01
C ASN A 44 0.47 -17.17 -2.97
N TYR A 45 -0.15 -16.30 -3.76
CA TYR A 45 -1.15 -16.64 -4.76
C TYR A 45 -0.62 -16.31 -6.17
N PRO A 46 -0.75 -17.21 -7.14
CA PRO A 46 -0.75 -16.82 -8.54
C PRO A 46 -1.91 -15.84 -8.78
N LEU A 47 -1.64 -14.76 -9.50
CA LEU A 47 -2.63 -13.71 -9.75
C LEU A 47 -2.76 -13.46 -11.25
N THR A 48 -4.00 -13.51 -11.74
CA THR A 48 -4.39 -12.95 -13.04
C THR A 48 -5.52 -11.96 -12.82
N GLY A 49 -5.81 -11.14 -13.82
CA GLY A 49 -6.94 -10.25 -13.71
C GLY A 49 -7.30 -9.57 -15.01
N THR A 50 -8.39 -8.81 -14.94
CA THR A 50 -8.83 -7.93 -16.01
C THR A 50 -9.30 -6.63 -15.39
N THR A 51 -9.13 -5.54 -16.12
CA THR A 51 -9.69 -4.25 -15.73
C THR A 51 -10.40 -3.61 -16.91
N THR A 52 -11.51 -2.92 -16.63
CA THR A 52 -12.23 -2.11 -17.60
C THR A 52 -12.12 -0.65 -17.24
N ILE A 53 -11.61 0.14 -18.19
CA ILE A 53 -11.51 1.59 -18.10
C ILE A 53 -12.79 2.17 -18.71
N LYS A 54 -13.59 2.84 -17.88
CA LYS A 54 -14.93 3.30 -18.28
C LYS A 54 -14.87 4.43 -19.29
N SER A 55 -13.93 5.36 -19.13
CA SER A 55 -13.80 6.56 -19.97
C SER A 55 -13.49 6.23 -21.43
N THR A 56 -12.67 5.21 -21.67
CA THR A 56 -12.26 4.73 -23.01
C THR A 56 -13.04 3.50 -23.47
N ASN A 57 -13.93 2.97 -22.63
CA ASN A 57 -14.66 1.72 -22.84
C ASN A 57 -13.74 0.58 -23.30
N SER A 58 -12.61 0.41 -22.59
CA SER A 58 -11.55 -0.50 -22.98
C SER A 58 -11.18 -1.44 -21.85
N SER A 59 -10.79 -2.66 -22.19
CA SER A 59 -10.30 -3.65 -21.22
C SER A 59 -8.79 -3.90 -21.38
N MET A 60 -8.18 -4.31 -20.28
CA MET A 60 -6.78 -4.69 -20.21
C MET A 60 -6.62 -5.91 -19.32
N SER A 61 -5.82 -6.87 -19.77
CA SER A 61 -5.47 -8.06 -18.98
C SER A 61 -4.30 -7.76 -18.06
N LEU A 62 -4.39 -8.23 -16.82
CA LEU A 62 -3.37 -8.13 -15.80
C LEU A 62 -2.76 -9.52 -15.57
N GLY A 63 -1.44 -9.58 -15.54
CA GLY A 63 -0.71 -10.81 -15.25
C GLY A 63 -0.36 -11.67 -16.47
N PRO A 64 0.13 -12.89 -16.24
CA PRO A 64 0.25 -13.56 -14.93
C PRO A 64 1.24 -12.85 -14.00
N GLY A 65 0.88 -12.73 -12.72
CA GLY A 65 1.69 -12.14 -11.65
C GLY A 65 1.54 -12.92 -10.35
N THR A 66 1.97 -12.32 -9.24
CA THR A 66 1.89 -12.92 -7.91
C THR A 66 1.39 -11.94 -6.86
N LEU A 67 0.68 -12.48 -5.86
CA LEU A 67 0.24 -11.75 -4.68
C LEU A 67 0.82 -12.44 -3.45
N ALA A 68 1.67 -11.75 -2.72
CA ALA A 68 2.14 -12.20 -1.42
C ALA A 68 1.30 -11.53 -0.33
N THR A 69 0.76 -12.30 0.60
CA THR A 69 -0.07 -11.81 1.69
C THR A 69 0.50 -12.19 3.05
N ALA A 70 0.20 -11.40 4.06
CA ALA A 70 0.46 -11.66 5.45
C ALA A 70 -0.77 -11.30 6.29
N VAL A 71 -1.25 -12.25 7.07
CA VAL A 71 -2.44 -12.14 7.93
C VAL A 71 -2.02 -12.27 9.39
N ASP A 72 -2.52 -11.38 10.24
CA ASP A 72 -2.34 -11.41 11.69
C ASP A 72 -3.45 -12.19 12.44
N ASP A 73 -3.28 -12.35 13.74
CA ASP A 73 -4.21 -13.07 14.63
C ASP A 73 -5.58 -12.37 14.80
N THR A 74 -5.67 -11.09 14.44
CA THR A 74 -6.89 -10.29 14.48
C THR A 74 -7.64 -10.24 13.14
N GLY A 75 -7.08 -10.87 12.10
CA GLY A 75 -7.61 -10.84 10.74
C GLY A 75 -7.18 -9.61 9.93
N GLY A 76 -6.22 -8.82 10.41
CA GLY A 76 -5.56 -7.79 9.63
C GLY A 76 -4.75 -8.41 8.50
N LEU A 77 -4.91 -7.86 7.29
CA LEU A 77 -4.30 -8.36 6.06
C LEU A 77 -3.39 -7.30 5.48
N THR A 78 -2.16 -7.69 5.14
CA THR A 78 -1.27 -6.92 4.29
C THR A 78 -0.94 -7.71 3.04
N ALA A 79 -0.71 -7.03 1.92
CA ALA A 79 -0.34 -7.67 0.68
C ALA A 79 0.61 -6.84 -0.17
N THR A 80 1.36 -7.56 -1.01
CA THR A 80 2.25 -7.02 -2.03
C THR A 80 1.93 -7.71 -3.35
N VAL A 81 1.63 -6.91 -4.37
CA VAL A 81 1.33 -7.33 -5.73
C VAL A 81 2.58 -7.16 -6.60
N ASP A 82 2.94 -8.22 -7.31
CA ASP A 82 3.90 -8.17 -8.40
C ASP A 82 3.18 -8.51 -9.72
N LEU A 83 3.09 -7.52 -10.60
CA LEU A 83 2.41 -7.61 -11.88
C LEU A 83 3.33 -7.17 -13.01
N PRO A 84 3.39 -7.91 -14.12
CA PRO A 84 4.08 -7.45 -15.32
C PRO A 84 3.36 -6.22 -15.91
N PRO A 85 4.04 -5.44 -16.76
CA PRO A 85 3.39 -4.39 -17.52
C PRO A 85 2.18 -4.91 -18.30
N ALA A 86 1.08 -4.16 -18.23
CA ALA A 86 -0.17 -4.51 -18.87
C ALA A 86 -0.39 -3.64 -20.11
N THR A 87 -0.78 -4.27 -21.22
CA THR A 87 -1.05 -3.57 -22.48
C THR A 87 -2.55 -3.56 -22.77
N GLY A 88 -3.07 -2.36 -23.02
CA GLY A 88 -4.46 -2.13 -23.42
C GLY A 88 -4.53 -1.44 -24.79
N SER A 89 -5.66 -1.60 -25.46
CA SER A 89 -5.93 -0.89 -26.72
C SER A 89 -7.38 -0.45 -26.80
N PHE A 90 -7.61 0.71 -27.39
CA PHE A 90 -8.95 1.28 -27.57
C PHE A 90 -9.00 2.15 -28.83
N LYS A 91 -10.21 2.57 -29.20
CA LYS A 91 -10.41 3.50 -30.32
C LYS A 91 -10.87 4.84 -29.79
N GLU A 92 -10.02 5.85 -29.91
CA GLU A 92 -10.38 7.22 -29.63
C GLU A 92 -11.34 7.72 -30.73
N PHE A 93 -12.46 8.31 -30.31
CA PHE A 93 -13.57 8.74 -31.18
C PHE A 93 -14.08 7.64 -32.14
N GLY A 94 -13.89 6.36 -31.79
CA GLY A 94 -14.34 5.21 -32.60
C GLY A 94 -13.49 4.90 -33.83
N VAL A 95 -12.48 5.71 -34.16
CA VAL A 95 -11.70 5.58 -35.41
C VAL A 95 -10.18 5.55 -35.22
N ILE A 96 -9.64 6.24 -34.21
CA ILE A 96 -8.18 6.34 -34.02
C ILE A 96 -7.74 5.23 -33.06
N PRO A 97 -6.96 4.22 -33.50
CA PRO A 97 -6.49 3.19 -32.60
C PRO A 97 -5.41 3.75 -31.68
N VAL A 98 -5.59 3.54 -30.38
CA VAL A 98 -4.62 3.88 -29.34
C VAL A 98 -4.21 2.59 -28.64
N SER A 99 -2.91 2.41 -28.45
CA SER A 99 -2.36 1.31 -27.65
C SER A 99 -1.46 1.89 -26.57
N VAL A 100 -1.61 1.36 -25.36
CA VAL A 100 -0.89 1.85 -24.18
C VAL A 100 -0.36 0.67 -23.41
N THR A 101 0.89 0.78 -22.95
CA THR A 101 1.48 -0.15 -21.99
C THR A 101 1.68 0.58 -20.68
N THR A 102 1.21 -0.04 -19.60
CA THR A 102 1.20 0.53 -18.27
C THR A 102 1.88 -0.37 -17.26
N GLU A 103 2.57 0.25 -16.30
CA GLU A 103 3.11 -0.41 -15.12
C GLU A 103 2.32 0.05 -13.89
N PHE A 104 2.02 -0.89 -13.00
CA PHE A 104 1.39 -0.61 -11.72
C PHE A 104 2.47 -0.71 -10.63
N VAL A 105 2.70 0.39 -9.93
CA VAL A 105 3.70 0.45 -8.86
C VAL A 105 3.01 0.74 -7.55
N GLU A 106 3.19 -0.13 -6.55
CA GLU A 106 2.65 0.09 -5.21
C GLU A 106 3.24 1.37 -4.60
N ALA A 107 2.38 2.32 -4.27
CA ALA A 107 2.76 3.55 -3.57
C ALA A 107 2.85 3.34 -2.06
N SER A 108 2.06 2.39 -1.54
CA SER A 108 2.09 1.91 -0.16
C SER A 108 1.66 0.44 -0.12
N PRO A 109 1.98 -0.31 0.95
CA PRO A 109 1.49 -1.68 1.13
C PRO A 109 -0.04 -1.73 1.01
N THR A 110 -0.54 -2.79 0.36
CA THR A 110 -1.97 -3.08 0.33
C THR A 110 -2.41 -3.50 1.73
N THR A 111 -3.52 -2.95 2.23
CA THR A 111 -4.07 -3.27 3.55
C THR A 111 -5.50 -3.76 3.43
N GLY A 112 -5.94 -4.60 4.35
CA GLY A 112 -7.28 -5.13 4.34
C GLY A 112 -7.62 -5.93 5.58
N THR A 113 -8.72 -6.68 5.47
CA THR A 113 -9.20 -7.56 6.52
C THR A 113 -9.65 -8.89 5.94
N VAL A 114 -9.49 -9.94 6.73
CA VAL A 114 -10.08 -11.26 6.51
C VAL A 114 -11.08 -11.51 7.62
N ASP A 115 -12.34 -11.80 7.27
CA ASP A 115 -13.31 -12.28 8.24
C ASP A 115 -12.94 -13.71 8.64
N ILE A 116 -12.51 -13.91 9.88
CA ILE A 116 -12.05 -15.19 10.41
C ILE A 116 -13.13 -16.28 10.44
N ASN A 117 -14.42 -15.92 10.33
CA ASN A 117 -15.53 -16.88 10.35
C ASN A 117 -15.91 -17.32 8.94
N THR A 118 -15.87 -16.39 7.98
CA THR A 118 -16.34 -16.62 6.60
C THR A 118 -15.22 -16.80 5.59
N GLY A 119 -14.01 -16.33 5.91
CA GLY A 119 -12.88 -16.24 4.99
C GLY A 119 -13.01 -15.10 3.97
N ALA A 120 -14.04 -14.26 4.06
CA ALA A 120 -14.24 -13.14 3.15
C ALA A 120 -13.14 -12.09 3.32
N VAL A 121 -12.66 -11.55 2.21
CA VAL A 121 -11.53 -10.61 2.16
C VAL A 121 -11.98 -9.28 1.59
N GLN A 122 -11.49 -8.21 2.21
CA GLN A 122 -11.61 -6.85 1.71
C GLN A 122 -10.25 -6.17 1.77
N THR A 123 -9.78 -5.60 0.67
CA THR A 123 -8.49 -4.90 0.61
C THR A 123 -8.58 -3.59 -0.14
N THR A 124 -7.71 -2.66 0.25
CA THR A 124 -7.47 -1.39 -0.42
C THR A 124 -5.98 -1.26 -0.73
N SER A 125 -5.68 -0.94 -2.00
CA SER A 125 -4.35 -0.72 -2.53
C SER A 125 -4.20 0.71 -3.03
N HIS A 126 -3.01 1.29 -2.88
CA HIS A 126 -2.65 2.57 -3.47
C HIS A 126 -1.59 2.37 -4.55
N LEU A 127 -1.96 2.53 -5.81
CA LEU A 127 -1.11 2.22 -6.96
C LEU A 127 -0.78 3.48 -7.77
N THR A 128 0.49 3.72 -8.04
CA THR A 128 0.91 4.67 -9.08
C THR A 128 0.81 3.97 -10.43
N ILE A 129 -0.01 4.50 -11.32
CA ILE A 129 -0.11 3.99 -12.70
C ILE A 129 0.89 4.75 -13.55
N LYS A 130 1.86 4.06 -14.15
CA LYS A 130 2.84 4.63 -15.07
C LYS A 130 2.51 4.22 -16.49
N ILE A 131 2.67 5.15 -17.44
CA ILE A 131 2.59 4.83 -18.87
C ILE A 131 4.01 4.72 -19.40
N THR A 132 4.38 3.55 -19.89
CA THR A 132 5.73 3.27 -20.41
C THR A 132 5.78 3.33 -21.93
N GLU A 133 4.69 2.98 -22.59
CA GLU A 133 4.56 3.07 -24.05
C GLU A 133 3.19 3.60 -24.44
N LEU A 134 3.17 4.49 -25.42
CA LEU A 134 1.95 5.03 -26.02
C LEU A 134 2.10 5.00 -27.55
N LYS A 135 1.10 4.46 -28.23
CA LYS A 135 0.98 4.49 -29.69
C LYS A 135 -0.38 5.07 -30.07
N VAL A 136 -0.37 6.07 -30.95
CA VAL A 136 -1.59 6.70 -31.49
C VAL A 136 -1.56 6.52 -33.00
N ALA A 137 -2.61 5.93 -33.56
CA ALA A 137 -2.66 5.57 -34.99
C ALA A 137 -1.45 4.72 -35.46
N GLY A 138 -0.90 3.89 -34.57
CA GLY A 138 0.31 3.09 -34.83
C GLY A 138 1.64 3.85 -34.72
N ILE A 139 1.61 5.15 -34.45
CA ILE A 139 2.80 6.00 -34.30
C ILE A 139 3.20 6.06 -32.82
N PRO A 140 4.44 5.65 -32.45
CA PRO A 140 4.95 5.83 -31.10
C PRO A 140 4.91 7.30 -30.68
N THR A 141 4.21 7.60 -29.59
CA THR A 141 4.08 8.94 -29.03
C THR A 141 4.95 9.05 -27.79
N PRO A 142 5.90 10.01 -27.74
CA PRO A 142 6.81 10.14 -26.62
C PRO A 142 6.05 10.65 -25.38
N VAL A 143 6.04 9.83 -24.33
CA VAL A 143 5.49 10.17 -23.01
C VAL A 143 6.58 10.43 -21.96
N GLY A 144 7.84 10.06 -22.24
CA GLY A 144 8.94 10.17 -21.30
C GLY A 144 8.91 9.08 -20.22
N GLY A 145 10.04 8.86 -19.54
CA GLY A 145 10.19 7.79 -18.55
C GLY A 145 9.52 8.05 -17.20
N SER A 146 8.86 9.20 -17.03
CA SER A 146 8.24 9.63 -15.77
C SER A 146 6.73 9.82 -15.86
N CYS A 147 6.09 9.52 -17.00
CA CYS A 147 4.66 9.65 -17.18
C CYS A 147 3.88 8.76 -16.22
N ARG A 148 3.16 9.37 -15.27
CA ARG A 148 2.48 8.66 -14.18
C ARG A 148 1.31 9.43 -13.61
N THR A 149 0.48 8.77 -12.82
CA THR A 149 -0.58 9.45 -12.06
C THR A 149 0.01 10.46 -11.06
N GLU A 150 -0.64 11.60 -10.92
CA GLU A 150 -0.23 12.69 -10.04
C GLU A 150 -0.29 12.27 -8.57
N THR A 151 -1.34 11.53 -8.22
CA THR A 151 -1.55 10.85 -6.94
C THR A 151 -1.71 9.34 -7.18
N PRO A 152 -1.52 8.49 -6.15
CA PRO A 152 -1.87 7.08 -6.25
C PRO A 152 -3.36 6.89 -6.55
N ALA A 153 -3.69 5.93 -7.41
CA ALA A 153 -5.04 5.42 -7.58
C ALA A 153 -5.38 4.51 -6.40
N GLU A 154 -6.54 4.72 -5.79
CA GLU A 154 -7.07 3.83 -4.77
C GLU A 154 -7.90 2.74 -5.43
N VAL A 155 -7.54 1.48 -5.15
CA VAL A 155 -8.22 0.30 -5.69
C VAL A 155 -8.73 -0.53 -4.52
N SER A 156 -10.04 -0.64 -4.41
CA SER A 156 -10.69 -1.44 -3.36
C SER A 156 -11.36 -2.66 -3.98
N VAL A 157 -11.00 -3.85 -3.49
CA VAL A 157 -11.53 -5.14 -3.97
C VAL A 157 -12.05 -6.00 -2.84
N ALA A 158 -13.10 -6.75 -3.14
CA ALA A 158 -13.81 -7.67 -2.26
C ALA A 158 -13.80 -9.08 -2.82
N SER A 159 -13.67 -10.09 -1.97
CA SER A 159 -13.85 -11.48 -2.39
C SER A 159 -15.29 -11.80 -2.76
N ASP A 160 -15.45 -12.58 -3.83
CA ASP A 160 -16.72 -13.21 -4.14
C ASP A 160 -17.08 -14.32 -3.12
N ALA A 161 -18.32 -14.78 -3.16
CA ALA A 161 -18.84 -15.77 -2.22
C ALA A 161 -18.18 -17.16 -2.34
N ASP A 162 -17.55 -17.47 -3.47
CA ASP A 162 -16.84 -18.71 -3.76
C ASP A 162 -15.34 -18.65 -3.39
N PHE A 163 -14.87 -17.51 -2.88
CA PHE A 163 -13.49 -17.35 -2.47
C PHE A 163 -13.12 -18.28 -1.32
N SER A 164 -11.91 -18.84 -1.40
CA SER A 164 -11.31 -19.68 -0.38
C SER A 164 -9.89 -19.22 -0.10
N VAL A 165 -9.53 -19.08 1.17
CA VAL A 165 -8.15 -18.73 1.58
C VAL A 165 -7.12 -19.70 1.00
N ILE A 166 -7.46 -20.99 0.83
CA ILE A 166 -6.52 -22.00 0.31
C ILE A 166 -6.63 -22.16 -1.20
N ASN A 167 -7.84 -22.16 -1.77
CA ASN A 167 -8.02 -22.43 -3.20
C ASN A 167 -7.99 -21.16 -4.08
N GLY A 168 -7.99 -19.98 -3.47
CA GLY A 168 -8.14 -18.72 -4.17
C GLY A 168 -9.60 -18.46 -4.57
N GLY A 169 -9.80 -17.71 -5.63
CA GLY A 169 -11.10 -17.26 -6.10
C GLY A 169 -11.04 -15.84 -6.67
N ASN A 170 -12.21 -15.27 -6.93
CA ASN A 170 -12.31 -13.93 -7.51
C ASN A 170 -12.37 -12.84 -6.44
N LEU A 171 -11.71 -11.73 -6.75
CA LEU A 171 -11.80 -10.45 -6.06
C LEU A 171 -12.32 -9.42 -7.06
N ASN A 172 -13.38 -8.68 -6.71
CA ASN A 172 -13.98 -7.67 -7.57
C ASN A 172 -13.96 -6.30 -6.91
N GLY A 173 -13.78 -5.27 -7.71
CA GLY A 173 -13.69 -3.92 -7.19
C GLY A 173 -13.88 -2.83 -8.23
N THR A 174 -13.79 -1.61 -7.72
CA THR A 174 -13.81 -0.40 -8.55
C THR A 174 -12.69 0.53 -8.13
N TYR A 175 -12.29 1.39 -9.06
CA TYR A 175 -11.25 2.38 -8.80
C TYR A 175 -11.44 3.62 -9.66
N THR A 176 -10.76 4.68 -9.25
CA THR A 176 -10.70 5.96 -9.98
C THR A 176 -9.28 6.16 -10.48
N ILE A 177 -9.15 6.50 -11.77
CA ILE A 177 -7.86 6.88 -12.36
C ILE A 177 -7.66 8.38 -12.14
N PRO A 178 -6.61 8.79 -11.38
CA PRO A 178 -6.27 10.20 -11.21
C PRO A 178 -5.74 10.82 -12.49
N LYS A 179 -5.53 12.14 -12.48
CA LYS A 179 -4.80 12.83 -13.54
C LYS A 179 -3.37 12.30 -13.63
N PHE A 180 -2.82 12.34 -14.83
CA PHE A 180 -1.43 12.07 -15.14
C PHE A 180 -0.60 13.35 -15.14
N LYS A 181 0.67 13.20 -14.81
CA LYS A 181 1.72 14.23 -14.90
C LYS A 181 2.97 13.66 -15.55
N ASP A 182 3.87 14.55 -15.92
CA ASP A 182 5.19 14.20 -16.45
C ASP A 182 5.12 13.37 -17.75
N CYS A 183 4.06 13.53 -18.55
CA CYS A 183 3.82 12.82 -19.81
C CYS A 183 4.20 13.65 -21.06
N LEU A 184 5.15 14.57 -20.91
CA LEU A 184 5.56 15.51 -21.96
C LEU A 184 4.35 16.26 -22.57
N LEU A 185 4.39 16.51 -23.88
CA LEU A 185 3.33 17.19 -24.63
C LEU A 185 2.03 16.37 -24.72
N ALA A 186 2.05 15.08 -24.38
CA ALA A 186 0.85 14.24 -24.38
C ALA A 186 -0.02 14.42 -23.11
N THR A 187 0.53 15.02 -22.04
CA THR A 187 -0.17 15.20 -20.76
C THR A 187 -1.57 15.80 -20.88
N PRO A 188 -1.81 16.88 -21.65
CA PRO A 188 -3.15 17.48 -21.75
C PRO A 188 -4.17 16.54 -22.40
N LEU A 189 -3.76 15.81 -23.43
CA LEU A 189 -4.63 14.89 -24.15
C LEU A 189 -4.95 13.66 -23.30
N ILE A 190 -3.94 13.09 -22.63
CA ILE A 190 -4.14 11.96 -21.71
C ILE A 190 -5.14 12.37 -20.61
N ASN A 191 -4.98 13.56 -20.04
CA ASN A 191 -5.86 14.07 -18.98
C ASN A 191 -7.27 14.45 -19.44
N LEU A 192 -7.49 14.60 -20.74
CA LEU A 192 -8.81 14.83 -21.31
C LEU A 192 -9.62 13.53 -21.45
N VAL A 193 -8.93 12.40 -21.68
CA VAL A 193 -9.56 11.15 -22.10
C VAL A 193 -9.56 10.09 -21.00
N VAL A 194 -8.47 9.93 -20.26
CA VAL A 194 -8.26 8.74 -19.41
C VAL A 194 -8.81 8.89 -17.99
N PRO A 195 -8.52 9.98 -17.23
CA PRO A 195 -8.93 10.08 -15.83
C PRO A 195 -10.44 9.98 -15.63
N GLY A 196 -10.84 9.35 -14.53
CA GLY A 196 -12.25 9.20 -14.21
C GLY A 196 -12.54 8.03 -13.27
N SER A 197 -13.75 8.06 -12.69
CA SER A 197 -14.27 7.03 -11.79
C SER A 197 -15.06 5.95 -12.51
N GLY A 198 -15.36 4.86 -11.81
CA GLY A 198 -16.22 3.78 -12.31
C GLY A 198 -15.50 2.77 -13.19
N ASN A 199 -14.17 2.74 -13.11
CA ASN A 199 -13.38 1.65 -13.67
C ASN A 199 -13.59 0.42 -12.79
N THR A 200 -13.61 -0.76 -13.41
CA THR A 200 -13.78 -2.02 -12.70
C THR A 200 -12.51 -2.86 -12.79
N ILE A 201 -12.31 -3.69 -11.78
CA ILE A 201 -11.22 -4.66 -11.75
C ILE A 201 -11.74 -5.99 -11.21
N THR A 202 -11.32 -7.06 -11.86
CA THR A 202 -11.53 -8.43 -11.41
C THR A 202 -10.17 -9.09 -11.35
N LEU A 203 -9.80 -9.59 -10.18
CA LEU A 203 -8.59 -10.37 -9.96
C LEU A 203 -9.00 -11.81 -9.66
N THR A 204 -8.28 -12.77 -10.23
CA THR A 204 -8.47 -14.18 -9.95
C THR A 204 -7.21 -14.70 -9.28
N LEU A 205 -7.36 -15.13 -8.03
CA LEU A 205 -6.29 -15.76 -7.26
C LEU A 205 -6.36 -17.27 -7.49
N GLY A 206 -5.22 -17.87 -7.85
CA GLY A 206 -5.05 -19.32 -7.89
C GLY A 206 -4.87 -19.93 -6.50
N PRO A 207 -4.66 -21.24 -6.39
CA PRO A 207 -4.41 -21.89 -5.11
C PRO A 207 -3.21 -21.29 -4.37
N ALA A 208 -3.40 -21.07 -3.07
CA ALA A 208 -2.40 -20.52 -2.19
C ALA A 208 -1.24 -21.50 -1.95
N SER A 209 -0.04 -20.95 -1.83
CA SER A 209 1.12 -21.65 -1.30
C SER A 209 1.58 -20.95 -0.02
N VAL A 210 1.98 -21.72 0.99
CA VAL A 210 2.50 -21.12 2.24
C VAL A 210 3.85 -20.51 1.94
N ALA A 211 3.99 -19.21 2.19
CA ALA A 211 5.27 -18.55 2.10
C ALA A 211 6.08 -18.98 3.33
N ASN A 212 6.92 -20.00 3.18
CA ASN A 212 7.84 -20.42 4.23
C ASN A 212 8.86 -19.30 4.47
N SER A 213 8.52 -18.28 5.26
CA SER A 213 9.55 -17.56 5.98
C SER A 213 10.02 -18.49 7.08
N SER A 214 11.20 -19.08 6.86
CA SER A 214 11.97 -19.81 7.87
C SER A 214 11.77 -19.15 9.24
N PRO A 215 11.37 -19.88 10.30
CA PRO A 215 11.50 -19.32 11.63
C PRO A 215 13.01 -19.15 11.84
N THR A 216 13.46 -17.94 12.10
CA THR A 216 14.67 -17.73 12.92
C THR A 216 14.38 -18.28 14.32
N ALA A 217 14.23 -19.59 14.41
CA ALA A 217 14.51 -20.37 15.60
C ALA A 217 16.00 -20.66 15.54
N ASP A 218 16.77 -19.90 16.31
CA ASP A 218 18.13 -20.25 16.68
C ASP A 218 18.18 -21.75 17.09
N PRO A 219 18.87 -22.63 16.35
CA PRO A 219 18.97 -24.04 16.69
C PRO A 219 19.80 -24.31 17.96
N SER A 220 20.33 -23.28 18.63
CA SER A 220 21.22 -23.44 19.79
C SER A 220 20.52 -23.70 21.13
N LYS A 221 19.18 -23.74 21.19
CA LYS A 221 18.43 -23.92 22.46
C LYS A 221 17.69 -25.25 22.66
N VAL A 222 17.88 -26.25 21.80
CA VAL A 222 17.14 -27.53 21.91
C VAL A 222 17.86 -28.61 22.75
N PHE A 223 19.14 -28.47 23.10
CA PHE A 223 19.84 -29.47 23.93
C PHE A 223 20.17 -28.94 25.34
N LYS A 224 19.16 -28.88 26.21
CA LYS A 224 19.37 -28.97 27.67
C LYS A 224 18.11 -29.46 28.41
N ALA A 225 17.72 -30.70 28.13
CA ALA A 225 17.02 -31.57 29.06
C ALA A 225 17.88 -32.85 29.08
N GLY A 226 18.55 -33.24 30.15
CA GLY A 226 18.06 -33.45 31.49
C GLY A 226 18.55 -34.86 31.86
N ALA A 227 19.81 -34.95 32.31
CA ALA A 227 20.34 -36.18 32.89
C ALA A 227 19.78 -36.28 34.32
N LEU A 228 19.04 -37.36 34.60
CA LEU A 228 18.75 -37.86 35.95
C LEU A 228 18.02 -39.22 35.85
N HIS A 229 18.80 -40.30 35.87
CA HIS A 229 18.71 -41.49 36.74
C HIS A 229 19.47 -42.67 36.09
#